data_AF-A0A960KB32-F1
#
_entry.id   AF-A0A960KB32-F1
#
_cell.length_a   1.000
_cell.length_b   1.000
_cell.length_c   1.000
_cell.angle_alpha   90.00
_cell.angle_beta   90.00
_cell.angle_gamma   90.00
#
_symmetry.space_group_name_H-M   'P 1'
#
loop_
_entity.id
_entity.type
_entity.pdbx_description
1 polymer ?
#
loop_
_entity_poly.entity_id
_entity_poly.type
_entity_poly.pdbx_seq_one_letter_code
_entity_poly.pdbx_strand_id
1 'polypeptide(L)' 'MASVNLVGRSVLTVDDVVTTGATFAAAARALRAAGADHVVALAAAHPP' A
#
# COMPACT_ATOMS: atom_id res chain seq x y z
N MET A 1 9.25 -4.34 18.08
CA MET A 1 8.47 -3.70 16.99
C MET A 1 7.14 -3.27 17.58
N ALA A 2 6.77 -1.99 17.46
CA ALA A 2 5.41 -1.58 17.80
C ALA A 2 4.44 -2.23 16.81
N SER A 3 3.41 -2.91 17.32
CA SER A 3 2.33 -3.40 16.47
C SER A 3 1.41 -2.23 16.14
N VAL A 4 1.09 -2.07 14.86
CA VAL A 4 0.12 -1.08 14.39
C VAL A 4 -1.19 -1.81 14.13
N ASN A 5 -2.28 -1.34 14.73
CA ASN A 5 -3.62 -1.82 14.40
C ASN A 5 -4.11 -1.12 13.12
N LEU A 6 -4.34 -1.90 12.07
CA LEU A 6 -4.79 -1.41 10.76
C LEU A 6 -6.31 -1.51 10.57
N VAL A 7 -7.06 -2.11 11.51
CA VAL A 7 -8.51 -2.26 11.42
C VAL A 7 -9.19 -0.90 11.30
N GLY A 8 -9.97 -0.72 10.22
CA GLY A 8 -10.69 0.51 9.96
C GLY A 8 -9.82 1.68 9.48
N ARG A 9 -8.55 1.43 9.16
CA ARG A 9 -7.59 2.49 8.82
C ARG A 9 -7.47 2.69 7.31
N SER A 10 -7.20 3.94 6.94
CA SER A 10 -6.73 4.28 5.60
C SER A 10 -5.19 4.26 5.58
N VAL A 11 -4.61 3.55 4.61
CA VAL A 11 -3.17 3.39 4.47
C VAL A 11 -2.72 3.93 3.12
N LEU A 12 -1.71 4.81 3.14
CA LEU A 12 -1.01 5.29 1.97
C LEU A 12 0.34 4.56 1.87
N THR A 13 0.51 3.72 0.86
CA THR A 13 1.83 3.15 0.54
C THR A 13 2.54 4.10 -0.39
N VAL A 14 3.78 4.46 -0.05
CA VAL A 14 4.60 5.40 -0.80
C VAL A 14 5.85 4.67 -1.30
N ASP A 15 6.16 4.85 -2.57
CA ASP A 15 7.41 4.41 -3.18
C ASP A 15 7.92 5.50 -4.14
N ASP A 16 9.14 5.37 -4.64
CA ASP A 16 9.67 6.32 -5.62
C ASP A 16 9.09 6.08 -7.02
N VAL A 17 9.04 4.82 -7.48
CA VAL A 17 8.66 4.44 -8.84
C VAL A 17 7.66 3.29 -8.84
N VAL A 18 6.63 3.38 -9.67
CA VAL A 18 5.75 2.26 -10.01
C VAL A 18 5.97 1.82 -11.45
N THR A 19 6.29 0.55 -11.66
CA THR A 19 6.31 -0.06 -13.01
C THR A 19 4.98 -0.76 -13.28
N THR A 20 4.91 -2.08 -13.15
CA THR A 20 3.69 -2.88 -13.37
C THR A 20 2.67 -2.76 -12.25
N GLY A 21 3.04 -2.14 -11.12
CA GLY A 21 2.22 -2.09 -9.92
C GLY A 21 2.15 -3.38 -9.12
N ALA A 22 2.89 -4.44 -9.50
CA ALA A 22 2.84 -5.74 -8.82
C ALA A 22 3.18 -5.64 -7.32
N THR A 23 4.18 -4.83 -6.96
CA THR A 23 4.57 -4.58 -5.56
C THR A 23 3.45 -3.90 -4.77
N PHE A 24 2.88 -2.81 -5.30
CA PHE A 24 1.75 -2.13 -4.68
C PHE A 24 0.51 -3.03 -4.56
N ALA A 25 0.23 -3.86 -5.56
CA ALA A 25 -0.88 -4.81 -5.51
C ALA A 25 -0.67 -5.88 -4.42
N ALA A 26 0.56 -6.40 -4.27
CA ALA A 26 0.88 -7.33 -3.21
C ALA A 26 0.77 -6.67 -1.82
N ALA A 27 1.30 -5.46 -1.67
CA ALA A 27 1.19 -4.68 -0.43
C ALA A 27 -0.27 -4.38 -0.07
N ALA A 28 -1.08 -3.96 -1.05
CA ALA A 28 -2.50 -3.69 -0.84
C ALA A 28 -3.27 -4.94 -0.40
N ARG A 29 -2.98 -6.12 -0.97
CA ARG A 29 -3.57 -7.38 -0.50
C ARG A 29 -3.20 -7.66 0.96
N ALA A 30 -1.93 -7.51 1.32
CA ALA A 30 -1.47 -7.74 2.69
C ALA A 30 -2.09 -6.75 3.70
N LEU A 31 -2.15 -5.47 3.36
CA LEU A 31 -2.72 -4.42 4.21
C LEU A 31 -4.24 -4.60 4.41
N ARG A 32 -4.97 -4.95 3.35
CA ARG A 32 -6.40 -5.28 3.45
C ARG A 32 -6.64 -6.53 4.29
N ALA A 33 -5.82 -7.57 4.11
CA ALA A 33 -5.89 -8.77 4.95
C ALA A 33 -5.60 -8.47 6.43
N ALA A 34 -4.80 -7.43 6.72
CA ALA A 34 -4.54 -6.93 8.06
C ALA A 34 -5.64 -5.98 8.62
N GLY A 35 -6.71 -5.71 7.86
CA GLY A 35 -7.87 -4.94 8.30
C GLY A 35 -7.95 -3.49 7.81
N ALA A 36 -7.06 -3.05 6.91
CA ALA A 36 -7.16 -1.71 6.34
C ALA A 36 -8.41 -1.58 5.44
N ASP A 37 -9.21 -0.53 5.65
CA ASP A 37 -10.42 -0.24 4.87
C ASP A 37 -10.06 0.32 3.49
N HIS A 38 -9.13 1.28 3.48
CA HIS A 38 -8.67 1.94 2.27
C HIS A 38 -7.16 1.78 2.14
N VAL A 39 -6.72 1.39 0.94
CA VAL A 39 -5.30 1.36 0.59
C VAL A 39 -5.11 2.14 -0.69
N VAL A 40 -4.27 3.17 -0.62
CA VAL A 40 -3.89 4.03 -1.73
C VAL A 40 -2.40 3.84 -1.99
N ALA A 41 -2.03 3.69 -3.26
CA ALA A 41 -0.64 3.66 -3.68
C ALA A 41 -0.24 5.00 -4.29
N LEU A 42 0.91 5.50 -3.88
CA LEU A 42 1.53 6.71 -4.40
C LEU A 42 2.96 6.40 -4.81
N ALA A 43 3.30 6.72 -6.06
CA ALA A 43 4.67 6.74 -6.55
C ALA A 43 4.98 8.11 -7.14
N ALA A 44 6.23 8.57 -6.98
CA ALA A 44 6.67 9.83 -7.56
C ALA A 44 6.82 9.74 -9.10
N ALA A 45 7.10 8.54 -9.63
CA ALA A 45 7.23 8.32 -11.07
C ALA A 45 6.54 7.04 -11.54
N HIS A 46 6.08 7.06 -12.78
CA HIS A 46 5.68 5.89 -13.56
C HIS A 46 6.42 5.99 -14.89
N PRO A 47 7.35 5.06 -15.20
CA PRO A 47 8.05 5.09 -16.47
C PRO A 47 7.07 4.81 -17.61
N PRO A 48 7.35 5.34 -18.83
CA PRO A 48 6.49 5.15 -20.00
C PRO A 48 6.22 3.67 -20.35
#